data_AF-A0A8B7VUH8-F1
#
_entry.id   AF-A0A8B7VUH8-F1
#
_cell.length_a   1.000
_cell.length_b   1.000
_cell.length_c   1.000
_cell.angle_alpha   90.00
_cell.angle_beta   90.00
_cell.angle_gamma   90.00
#
_symmetry.space_group_name_H-M   'P 1'
#
loop_
_entity.id
_entity.type
_entity.pdbx_description
1 polymer ?
#
loop_
_entity_poly.entity_id
_entity_poly.type
_entity_poly.pdbx_seq_one_letter_code
_entity_poly.pdbx_strand_id
1 'polypeptide(L)'
;MKVLLLKDAKEDNCGQDPYIRELAVYGLEATLIPVLSFEFLSLPSFSEKLSHPEGYGGLIFTSPRSVEALELCLEKDSKTEVWEKSLKEKWNAKSVYVVGNATASLVSKIGLDAEGESSGNAEKLAEYICSREPSTLPLLFPCGTLKGDTLPKMLKDKGIPMESINVYKTVPHPGIQENLNSYYSKQGFHANSKKAFLA
;
A
#
# COMPACT_ATOMS: atom_id res chain seq x y z
N MET A 1 -32.65 6.70 9.91
CA MET A 1 -32.22 5.29 9.72
C MET A 1 -30.73 5.22 10.02
N LYS A 2 -30.25 4.16 10.69
CA LYS A 2 -28.84 4.02 11.07
C LYS A 2 -28.11 3.11 10.09
N VAL A 3 -26.89 3.47 9.72
CA VAL A 3 -26.06 2.77 8.74
C VAL A 3 -24.70 2.45 9.36
N LEU A 4 -24.25 1.20 9.22
CA LEU A 4 -22.91 0.78 9.64
C LEU A 4 -22.02 0.59 8.42
N LEU A 5 -20.90 1.30 8.36
CA LEU A 5 -19.89 1.20 7.30
C LEU A 5 -18.71 0.36 7.79
N LEU A 6 -18.44 -0.75 7.12
CA LEU A 6 -17.31 -1.65 7.38
C LEU A 6 -16.24 -1.43 6.31
N LYS A 7 -15.44 -0.38 6.48
CA LYS A 7 -14.38 0.01 5.54
C LYS A 7 -13.27 0.74 6.29
N ASP A 8 -12.08 0.78 5.69
CA ASP A 8 -11.01 1.63 6.21
C ASP A 8 -11.42 3.10 6.18
N ALA A 9 -11.04 3.85 7.22
CA ALA A 9 -11.27 5.27 7.28
C ALA A 9 -10.46 5.97 6.17
N LYS A 10 -11.12 6.86 5.43
CA LYS A 10 -10.43 7.80 4.54
C LYS A 10 -10.85 9.19 4.93
N GLU A 11 -9.92 9.98 5.44
CA GLU A 11 -10.16 11.41 5.68
C GLU A 11 -9.92 12.17 4.38
N ASP A 12 -10.88 13.02 4.01
CA ASP A 12 -10.65 14.02 2.97
C ASP A 12 -10.21 15.36 3.59
N ASN A 13 -10.05 16.38 2.75
CA ASN A 13 -9.62 17.72 3.18
C ASN A 13 -10.52 18.37 4.24
N CYS A 14 -11.71 17.81 4.52
CA CYS A 14 -12.66 18.30 5.52
C CYS A 14 -12.60 17.50 6.83
N GLY A 15 -11.69 16.53 6.97
CA GLY A 15 -11.50 15.76 8.21
C GLY A 15 -12.64 14.79 8.53
N GLN A 16 -13.51 14.48 7.55
CA GLN A 16 -14.58 13.49 7.67
C GLN A 16 -14.53 12.51 6.51
N ASP A 17 -15.00 11.28 6.75
CA ASP A 17 -15.09 10.28 5.69
C ASP A 17 -16.18 10.68 4.68
N PRO A 18 -15.89 10.69 3.37
CA PRO A 18 -16.82 11.18 2.35
C PRO A 18 -18.13 10.37 2.32
N TYR A 19 -18.11 9.08 2.69
CA TYR A 19 -19.32 8.28 2.78
C TYR A 19 -20.20 8.69 3.95
N ILE A 20 -19.60 9.01 5.10
CA ILE A 20 -20.35 9.51 6.27
C ILE A 20 -21.02 10.83 5.93
N ARG A 21 -20.29 11.75 5.30
CA ARG A 21 -20.83 13.05 4.88
C ARG A 21 -22.00 12.90 3.91
N GLU A 22 -21.84 12.09 2.87
CA GLU A 22 -22.88 11.90 1.86
C GLU A 22 -24.14 11.27 2.46
N LEU A 23 -23.99 10.27 3.33
CA LEU A 23 -25.12 9.67 4.04
C LEU A 23 -25.85 10.67 4.93
N ALA A 24 -25.12 11.58 5.59
CA ALA A 24 -25.71 12.63 6.42
C ALA A 24 -26.58 13.60 5.61
N VAL A 25 -26.24 13.89 4.34
CA VAL A 25 -27.06 14.73 3.44
C VAL A 25 -28.48 14.17 3.28
N TYR A 26 -28.63 12.84 3.30
CA TYR A 26 -29.93 12.17 3.21
C TYR A 26 -30.57 11.86 4.57
N GLY A 27 -30.06 12.44 5.65
CA GLY A 27 -30.57 12.22 7.02
C GLY A 27 -30.28 10.81 7.56
N LEU A 28 -29.26 10.13 7.03
CA LEU A 28 -28.81 8.83 7.51
C LEU A 28 -27.68 8.99 8.52
N GLU A 29 -27.83 8.36 9.69
CA GLU A 29 -26.81 8.37 10.73
C GLU A 29 -25.83 7.22 10.47
N ALA A 30 -24.62 7.55 10.00
CA ALA A 30 -23.60 6.57 9.64
C ALA A 30 -22.53 6.43 10.73
N THR A 31 -22.19 5.19 11.10
CA THR A 31 -21.02 4.86 11.93
C THR A 31 -20.03 4.07 11.09
N LEU A 32 -18.74 4.41 11.14
CA LEU A 32 -17.69 3.69 10.44
C LEU A 32 -16.86 2.87 11.42
N ILE A 33 -16.66 1.59 11.11
CA ILE A 33 -15.75 0.70 11.82
C ILE A 33 -14.69 0.20 10.81
N PRO A 34 -13.40 0.52 11.02
CA PRO A 34 -12.33 -0.04 10.19
C PRO A 34 -12.23 -1.55 10.41
N VAL A 35 -12.05 -2.27 9.30
CA VAL A 35 -12.03 -3.74 9.29
C VAL A 35 -10.69 -4.32 8.87
N LEU A 36 -9.84 -3.53 8.22
CA LEU A 36 -8.48 -3.92 7.89
C LEU A 36 -7.47 -3.11 8.72
N SER A 37 -6.31 -3.72 8.92
CA SER A 37 -5.09 -3.07 9.37
C SER A 37 -3.92 -3.66 8.58
N PHE A 38 -2.74 -3.09 8.76
CA PHE A 38 -1.54 -3.52 8.06
C PHE A 38 -0.39 -3.68 9.05
N GLU A 39 0.42 -4.70 8.83
CA GLU A 39 1.66 -4.91 9.55
C GLU A 39 2.83 -4.89 8.57
N PHE A 40 3.88 -4.16 8.91
CA PHE A 40 5.11 -4.12 8.12
C PHE A 40 6.00 -5.33 8.41
N LEU A 41 6.59 -5.86 7.35
CA LEU A 41 7.40 -7.08 7.36
C LEU A 41 8.75 -6.79 6.71
N SER A 42 9.74 -7.64 7.00
CA SER A 42 11.01 -7.69 6.27
C SER A 42 11.76 -6.36 6.10
N LEU A 43 11.49 -5.35 6.95
CA LEU A 43 12.08 -4.01 6.83
C LEU A 43 13.63 -4.02 6.82
N PRO A 44 14.34 -4.83 7.62
CA PRO A 44 15.80 -4.88 7.56
C PRO A 44 16.32 -5.36 6.20
N SER A 45 15.72 -6.42 5.64
CA SER A 45 16.09 -6.94 4.32
C SER A 45 15.73 -5.95 3.21
N PHE A 46 14.60 -5.26 3.32
CA PHE A 46 14.22 -4.23 2.36
C PHE A 46 15.19 -3.05 2.40
N SER A 47 15.56 -2.59 3.59
CA SER A 47 16.56 -1.53 3.79
C SER A 47 17.93 -1.90 3.23
N GLU A 48 18.37 -3.14 3.42
CA GLU A 48 19.60 -3.66 2.82
C GLU A 48 19.56 -3.57 1.29
N LYS A 49 18.46 -4.01 0.66
CA LYS A 49 18.29 -3.94 -0.80
C LYS A 49 18.27 -2.51 -1.31
N LEU A 50 17.58 -1.60 -0.60
CA LEU A 50 17.55 -0.18 -0.93
C LEU A 50 18.93 0.50 -0.86
N SER A 51 19.86 -0.07 -0.09
CA SER A 51 21.23 0.44 0.06
C SER A 51 22.14 0.04 -1.11
N HIS A 52 21.69 -0.87 -1.99
CA HIS A 52 22.46 -1.43 -3.10
C HIS A 52 21.75 -1.22 -4.46
N PRO A 53 21.50 0.04 -4.88
CA PRO A 53 20.82 0.34 -6.14
C PRO A 53 21.52 -0.27 -7.37
N GLU A 54 22.83 -0.49 -7.33
CA GLU A 54 23.61 -1.14 -8.39
C GLU A 54 23.16 -2.57 -8.71
N GLY A 55 22.49 -3.26 -7.78
CA GLY A 55 21.93 -4.59 -8.01
C GLY A 55 20.61 -4.61 -8.78
N TYR A 56 19.99 -3.45 -9.01
CA TYR A 56 18.62 -3.37 -9.55
C TYR A 56 18.53 -2.44 -10.77
N GLY A 57 17.56 -2.73 -11.64
CA GLY A 57 17.22 -1.89 -12.80
C GLY A 57 16.24 -0.75 -12.46
N GLY A 58 15.60 -0.83 -11.29
CA GLY A 58 14.54 0.11 -10.90
C GLY A 58 13.69 -0.40 -9.75
N LEU A 59 12.67 0.40 -9.40
CA LEU A 59 11.69 0.12 -8.34
C LEU A 59 10.29 0.02 -8.93
N ILE A 60 9.43 -0.76 -8.28
CA ILE A 60 8.00 -0.84 -8.58
C ILE A 60 7.19 -0.63 -7.30
N PHE A 61 6.28 0.33 -7.27
CA PHE A 61 5.35 0.56 -6.16
C PHE A 61 3.90 0.51 -6.65
N THR A 62 3.16 -0.53 -6.25
CA THR A 62 1.73 -0.67 -6.60
C THR A 62 0.80 -0.33 -5.44
N SER A 63 1.35 0.08 -4.29
CA SER A 63 0.61 0.32 -3.06
C SER A 63 1.26 1.43 -2.24
N PRO A 64 0.48 2.38 -1.66
CA PRO A 64 1.01 3.37 -0.72
C PRO A 64 1.74 2.72 0.46
N ARG A 65 1.27 1.55 0.92
CA ARG A 65 1.89 0.80 2.03
C ARG A 65 3.33 0.39 1.71
N SER A 66 3.66 0.09 0.46
CA SER A 66 5.04 -0.24 0.08
C SER A 66 5.97 0.97 0.18
N VAL A 67 5.45 2.18 -0.01
CA VAL A 67 6.21 3.43 0.13
C VAL A 67 6.38 3.79 1.61
N GLU A 68 5.33 3.64 2.42
CA GLU A 68 5.42 3.79 3.87
C GLU A 68 6.43 2.81 4.50
N ALA A 69 6.52 1.58 3.96
CA ALA A 69 7.54 0.63 4.38
C ALA A 69 8.96 1.14 4.09
N LEU A 70 9.16 1.85 2.97
CA LEU A 70 10.43 2.48 2.64
C LEU A 70 10.74 3.62 3.61
N GLU A 71 9.78 4.50 3.89
CA GLU A 71 9.92 5.58 4.87
C GLU A 71 10.35 5.02 6.24
N LEU A 72 9.69 3.95 6.70
CA LEU A 72 10.06 3.28 7.95
C LEU A 72 11.47 2.66 7.92
N CYS A 73 11.93 2.15 6.78
CA CYS A 73 13.31 1.68 6.62
C CYS A 73 14.32 2.84 6.76
N LEU A 74 14.00 4.03 6.22
CA LEU A 74 14.87 5.20 6.31
C LEU A 74 14.97 5.72 7.75
N GLU A 75 13.83 5.77 8.46
CA GLU A 75 13.73 6.24 9.84
C GLU A 75 14.44 5.30 10.82
N LYS A 76 14.19 3.99 10.74
CA LYS A 76 14.69 3.01 11.74
C LYS A 76 16.19 2.77 11.67
N ASP A 77 16.78 2.84 10.48
CA ASP A 77 18.20 2.54 10.30
C ASP A 77 19.07 3.81 10.32
N SER A 78 18.51 4.96 10.72
CA SER A 78 19.18 6.28 10.63
C SER A 78 19.75 6.56 9.23
N LYS A 79 19.14 5.98 8.20
CA LYS A 79 19.60 6.05 6.81
C LYS A 79 19.09 7.27 6.07
N THR A 80 18.28 8.12 6.69
CA THR A 80 17.77 9.36 6.10
C THR A 80 18.89 10.23 5.53
N GLU A 81 20.01 10.37 6.24
CA GLU A 81 21.15 11.15 5.73
C GLU A 81 21.81 10.49 4.50
N VAL A 82 21.99 9.17 4.53
CA VAL A 82 22.58 8.41 3.41
C VAL A 82 21.66 8.42 2.19
N TRP A 83 20.35 8.39 2.44
CA TRP A 83 19.31 8.48 1.43
C TRP A 83 19.37 9.81 0.69
N GLU A 84 19.23 10.93 1.43
CA GLU A 84 19.25 12.27 0.85
C GLU A 84 20.59 12.61 0.20
N LYS A 85 21.71 12.14 0.77
CA LYS A 85 23.05 12.45 0.26
C LYS A 85 23.44 11.65 -0.98
N SER A 86 22.93 10.43 -1.17
CA SER A 86 23.44 9.56 -2.25
C SER A 86 22.48 8.54 -2.84
N LEU A 87 21.64 7.86 -2.03
CA LEU A 87 20.83 6.77 -2.57
C LEU A 87 19.67 7.28 -3.42
N LYS A 88 19.07 8.41 -3.05
CA LYS A 88 17.97 9.04 -3.78
C LYS A 88 18.34 9.34 -5.23
N GLU A 89 19.49 9.99 -5.45
CA GLU A 89 19.98 10.26 -6.82
C GLU A 89 20.30 8.98 -7.59
N LYS A 90 20.89 7.97 -6.93
CA LYS A 90 21.18 6.67 -7.56
C LYS A 90 19.91 5.92 -7.97
N TRP A 91 18.84 6.04 -7.20
CA TRP A 91 17.53 5.46 -7.52
C TRP A 91 16.80 6.27 -8.59
N ASN A 92 16.91 7.61 -8.61
CA ASN A 92 16.37 8.46 -9.68
C ASN A 92 17.10 8.31 -11.02
N ALA A 93 18.35 7.85 -11.01
CA ALA A 93 19.04 7.44 -12.22
C ALA A 93 18.48 6.13 -12.85
N LYS A 94 17.48 5.51 -12.21
CA LYS A 94 16.82 4.26 -12.63
C LYS A 94 15.32 4.51 -12.79
N SER A 95 14.61 3.53 -13.35
CA SER A 95 13.15 3.62 -13.47
C SER A 95 12.45 3.38 -12.13
N VAL A 96 11.53 4.27 -11.75
CA VAL A 96 10.66 4.11 -10.58
C VAL A 96 9.21 4.05 -11.05
N TYR A 97 8.68 2.84 -11.15
CA TYR A 97 7.34 2.57 -11.65
C TYR A 97 6.29 2.62 -10.53
N VAL A 98 5.15 3.25 -10.78
CA VAL A 98 4.08 3.42 -9.78
C VAL A 98 2.70 3.13 -10.37
N VAL A 99 1.79 2.57 -9.55
CA VAL A 99 0.35 2.52 -9.85
C VAL A 99 -0.40 3.51 -8.98
N GLY A 100 -1.08 4.47 -9.60
CA GLY A 100 -2.04 5.35 -8.95
C GLY A 100 -1.45 6.58 -8.26
N ASN A 101 -2.19 7.68 -8.34
CA ASN A 101 -1.76 9.00 -7.86
C ASN A 101 -1.46 9.05 -6.36
N ALA A 102 -2.15 8.25 -5.56
CA ALA A 102 -1.92 8.19 -4.11
C ALA A 102 -0.52 7.65 -3.79
N THR A 103 -0.10 6.60 -4.50
CA THR A 103 1.25 6.04 -4.35
C THR A 103 2.29 6.98 -4.93
N ALA A 104 2.04 7.56 -6.10
CA ALA A 104 2.97 8.50 -6.74
C ALA A 104 3.23 9.73 -5.86
N SER A 105 2.18 10.26 -5.21
CA SER A 105 2.31 11.36 -4.26
C SER A 105 3.23 11.04 -3.08
N LEU A 106 3.24 9.80 -2.58
CA LEU A 106 4.16 9.38 -1.53
C LEU A 106 5.58 9.18 -2.07
N VAL A 107 5.71 8.59 -3.27
CA VAL A 107 7.01 8.40 -3.93
C VAL A 107 7.70 9.75 -4.19
N SER A 108 6.96 10.78 -4.59
CA SER A 108 7.49 12.13 -4.73
C SER A 108 7.91 12.76 -3.39
N LYS A 109 7.22 12.45 -2.29
CA LYS A 109 7.60 12.96 -0.95
C LYS A 109 8.93 12.42 -0.46
N ILE A 110 9.26 11.17 -0.79
CA ILE A 110 10.58 10.58 -0.51
C ILE A 110 11.65 11.00 -1.55
N GLY A 111 11.26 11.86 -2.50
CA GLY A 111 12.15 12.49 -3.46
C GLY A 111 12.50 11.63 -4.67
N LEU A 112 11.67 10.64 -4.99
CA LEU A 112 11.83 9.82 -6.19
C LEU A 112 10.94 10.29 -7.34
N ASP A 113 11.46 10.17 -8.57
CA ASP A 113 10.75 10.55 -9.79
C ASP A 113 9.95 9.35 -10.33
N ALA A 114 8.65 9.34 -10.01
CA ALA A 114 7.74 8.27 -10.39
C ALA A 114 7.28 8.36 -11.85
N GLU A 115 7.10 7.19 -12.48
CA GLU A 115 6.46 7.05 -13.79
C GLU A 115 5.39 5.96 -13.78
N GLY A 116 4.43 6.06 -14.72
CA GLY A 116 3.37 5.05 -14.87
C GLY A 116 2.16 5.23 -13.95
N GLU A 117 2.07 6.31 -13.16
CA GLU A 117 0.94 6.57 -12.24
C GLU A 117 -0.44 6.52 -12.93
N SER A 118 -0.49 6.91 -14.21
CA SER A 118 -1.68 6.91 -15.07
C SER A 118 -2.04 5.54 -15.67
N SER A 119 -1.22 4.51 -15.42
CA SER A 119 -1.53 3.12 -15.82
C SER A 119 -2.83 2.62 -15.19
N GLY A 120 -3.15 3.07 -13.97
CA GLY A 120 -4.39 2.79 -13.27
C GLY A 120 -4.50 1.39 -12.64
N ASN A 121 -3.77 0.38 -13.13
CA ASN A 121 -3.70 -0.95 -12.53
C ASN A 121 -2.37 -1.67 -12.84
N ALA A 122 -2.17 -2.83 -12.20
CA ALA A 122 -0.96 -3.63 -12.31
C ALA A 122 -0.74 -4.20 -13.73
N GLU A 123 -1.82 -4.56 -14.42
CA GLU A 123 -1.80 -5.08 -15.80
C GLU A 123 -1.21 -4.04 -16.77
N LYS A 124 -1.78 -2.83 -16.77
CA LYS A 124 -1.34 -1.74 -17.66
C LYS A 124 0.05 -1.24 -17.30
N LEU A 125 0.43 -1.28 -16.02
CA LEU A 125 1.80 -0.97 -15.63
C LEU A 125 2.77 -2.03 -16.18
N ALA A 126 2.41 -3.31 -16.13
CA ALA A 126 3.23 -4.37 -16.71
C ALA A 126 3.37 -4.18 -18.23
N GLU A 127 2.30 -3.85 -18.96
CA GLU A 127 2.37 -3.52 -20.39
C GLU A 127 3.31 -2.34 -20.66
N TYR A 128 3.20 -1.29 -19.85
CA TYR A 128 4.06 -0.11 -19.95
C TYR A 128 5.54 -0.45 -19.76
N ILE A 129 5.87 -1.21 -18.71
CA ILE A 129 7.25 -1.69 -18.45
C ILE A 129 7.74 -2.55 -19.62
N CYS A 130 6.89 -3.44 -20.15
CA CYS A 130 7.24 -4.31 -21.27
C CYS A 130 7.45 -3.59 -22.60
N SER A 131 6.92 -2.37 -22.75
CA SER A 131 7.11 -1.56 -23.95
C SER A 131 8.44 -0.79 -23.97
N ARG A 132 9.15 -0.74 -22.84
CA ARG A 132 10.42 -0.02 -22.68
C ARG A 132 11.63 -0.90 -22.97
N GLU A 133 12.79 -0.26 -23.08
CA GLU A 133 14.06 -0.97 -23.17
C GLU A 133 14.28 -1.83 -21.90
N PRO A 134 14.49 -3.14 -22.04
CA PRO A 134 14.65 -4.02 -20.90
C PRO A 134 15.99 -3.77 -20.20
N SER A 135 15.94 -3.57 -18.89
CA SER A 135 17.13 -3.62 -18.03
C SER A 135 17.60 -5.07 -17.88
N THR A 136 18.92 -5.29 -17.91
CA THR A 136 19.53 -6.59 -17.58
C THR A 136 19.47 -6.90 -16.07
N LEU A 137 19.34 -5.86 -15.24
CA LEU A 137 19.21 -5.96 -13.79
C LEU A 137 17.73 -6.08 -13.36
N PRO A 138 17.44 -6.83 -12.29
CA PRO A 138 16.07 -7.03 -11.81
C PRO A 138 15.41 -5.75 -11.31
N LEU A 139 14.10 -5.61 -11.52
CA LEU A 139 13.28 -4.59 -10.87
C LEU A 139 12.95 -5.03 -9.44
N LEU A 140 13.21 -4.18 -8.44
CA LEU A 140 12.85 -4.44 -7.05
C LEU A 140 11.38 -4.08 -6.81
N PHE A 141 10.58 -5.07 -6.40
CA PHE A 141 9.14 -4.93 -6.19
C PHE A 141 8.75 -5.18 -4.73
N PRO A 142 8.73 -4.14 -3.87
CA PRO A 142 8.13 -4.21 -2.55
C PRO A 142 6.60 -4.37 -2.63
N CYS A 143 6.08 -5.49 -2.15
CA CYS A 143 4.66 -5.84 -2.26
C CYS A 143 4.05 -6.36 -0.97
N GLY A 144 2.72 -6.55 -0.99
CA GLY A 144 1.97 -7.20 0.08
C GLY A 144 2.01 -8.73 -0.02
N THR A 145 1.73 -9.42 1.08
CA THR A 145 1.62 -10.89 1.09
C THR A 145 0.42 -11.43 0.31
N LEU A 146 -0.63 -10.61 0.12
CA LEU A 146 -1.77 -10.94 -0.72
C LEU A 146 -1.31 -10.86 -2.18
N LYS A 147 -1.06 -12.02 -2.77
CA LYS A 147 -0.50 -12.16 -4.11
C LYS A 147 -1.45 -11.62 -5.18
N GLY A 148 -1.18 -10.40 -5.65
CA GLY A 148 -1.58 -9.98 -6.99
C GLY A 148 -0.56 -10.54 -7.97
N ASP A 149 -0.81 -11.73 -8.53
CA ASP A 149 0.16 -12.41 -9.39
C ASP A 149 0.31 -11.79 -10.79
N THR A 150 -0.55 -10.83 -11.18
CA THR A 150 -0.59 -10.34 -12.56
C THR A 150 0.71 -9.68 -13.00
N LEU A 151 1.19 -8.67 -12.25
CA LEU A 151 2.41 -7.93 -12.63
C LEU A 151 3.67 -8.82 -12.57
N PRO A 152 3.93 -9.60 -11.49
CA PRO A 152 5.04 -10.54 -11.47
C PRO A 152 5.02 -11.56 -12.63
N LYS A 153 3.83 -12.09 -12.96
CA LYS A 153 3.67 -13.08 -14.03
C LYS A 153 3.92 -12.46 -15.41
N MET A 154 3.32 -11.30 -15.69
CA MET A 154 3.47 -10.64 -16.99
C MET A 154 4.93 -10.24 -17.28
N LEU A 155 5.63 -9.71 -16.28
CA LEU A 155 7.06 -9.37 -16.43
C LEU A 155 7.90 -10.62 -16.67
N LYS A 156 7.63 -11.70 -15.93
CA LYS A 156 8.31 -12.99 -16.12
C LYS A 156 8.07 -13.58 -17.52
N ASP A 157 6.83 -13.56 -18.00
CA ASP A 157 6.45 -14.07 -19.33
C ASP A 157 7.11 -13.29 -20.48
N LYS A 158 7.51 -12.03 -20.21
CA LYS A 158 8.25 -11.16 -21.12
C LYS A 158 9.76 -11.18 -20.91
N GLY A 159 10.26 -12.01 -20.00
CA GLY A 159 11.69 -12.15 -19.71
C GLY A 159 12.30 -10.96 -18.96
N ILE A 160 11.48 -10.12 -18.33
CA ILE A 160 11.95 -8.97 -17.54
C ILE A 160 12.28 -9.47 -16.13
N PRO A 161 13.54 -9.36 -15.68
CA PRO A 161 13.92 -9.81 -14.35
C PRO A 161 13.28 -8.92 -13.29
N MET A 162 12.74 -9.54 -12.25
CA MET A 162 12.09 -8.85 -11.13
C MET A 162 12.32 -9.64 -9.84
N GLU A 163 12.56 -8.92 -8.75
CA GLU A 163 12.68 -9.48 -7.41
C GLU A 163 11.58 -8.90 -6.51
N SER A 164 10.70 -9.76 -6.00
CA SER A 164 9.63 -9.36 -5.07
C SER A 164 10.08 -9.49 -3.62
N ILE A 165 9.74 -8.51 -2.79
CA ILE A 165 9.93 -8.57 -1.34
C ILE A 165 8.62 -8.20 -0.62
N ASN A 166 8.17 -9.07 0.28
CA ASN A 166 6.97 -8.81 1.07
C ASN A 166 7.30 -7.84 2.22
N VAL A 167 6.84 -6.60 2.09
CA VAL A 167 7.12 -5.53 3.07
C VAL A 167 5.92 -5.16 3.92
N TYR A 168 4.73 -5.65 3.58
CA TYR A 168 3.54 -5.53 4.43
C TYR A 168 2.62 -6.73 4.27
N LYS A 169 1.73 -6.93 5.25
CA LYS A 169 0.58 -7.83 5.13
C LYS A 169 -0.68 -7.12 5.59
N THR A 170 -1.78 -7.44 4.92
CA THR A 170 -3.12 -7.04 5.38
C THR A 170 -3.58 -8.00 6.46
N VAL A 171 -4.04 -7.46 7.58
CA VAL A 171 -4.58 -8.22 8.72
C VAL A 171 -5.96 -7.68 9.08
N PRO A 172 -6.82 -8.47 9.74
CA PRO A 172 -8.05 -7.93 10.34
C PRO A 172 -7.71 -6.80 11.33
N HIS A 173 -8.53 -5.76 11.37
CA HIS A 173 -8.35 -4.68 12.33
C HIS A 173 -8.43 -5.24 13.76
N PRO A 174 -7.42 -5.03 14.64
CA PRO A 174 -7.36 -5.69 15.96
C PRO A 174 -8.55 -5.34 16.85
N GLY A 175 -9.09 -4.12 16.70
CA GLY A 175 -10.28 -3.67 17.42
C GLY A 175 -11.62 -4.05 16.79
N ILE A 176 -11.67 -4.81 15.68
CA ILE A 176 -12.93 -5.03 14.95
C ILE A 176 -14.04 -5.65 15.84
N GLN A 177 -13.68 -6.64 16.65
CA GLN A 177 -14.62 -7.32 17.54
C GLN A 177 -15.17 -6.38 18.62
N GLU A 178 -14.28 -5.64 19.27
CA GLU A 178 -14.65 -4.68 20.34
C GLU A 178 -15.48 -3.52 19.79
N ASN A 179 -15.11 -3.00 18.63
CA ASN A 179 -15.84 -1.92 17.95
C ASN A 179 -17.25 -2.36 17.56
N LEU A 180 -17.42 -3.58 17.01
CA LEU A 180 -18.73 -4.14 16.69
C LEU A 180 -19.57 -4.35 17.94
N ASN A 181 -18.99 -4.96 18.99
CA ASN A 181 -19.69 -5.18 20.26
C ASN A 181 -20.16 -3.86 20.89
N SER A 182 -19.30 -2.84 20.87
CA SER A 182 -19.60 -1.49 21.36
C SER A 182 -20.72 -0.84 20.56
N TYR A 183 -20.68 -0.95 19.23
CA TYR A 183 -21.73 -0.44 18.35
C TYR A 183 -23.08 -1.08 18.67
N TYR A 184 -23.20 -2.40 18.64
CA TYR A 184 -24.48 -3.08 18.86
C TYR A 184 -25.03 -2.85 20.27
N SER A 185 -24.16 -2.81 21.29
CA SER A 185 -24.55 -2.49 22.66
C SER A 185 -25.17 -1.09 22.79
N LYS A 186 -24.59 -0.09 22.12
CA LYS A 186 -25.13 1.29 22.09
C LYS A 186 -26.47 1.40 21.35
N GLN A 187 -26.74 0.49 20.42
CA GLN A 187 -27.99 0.46 19.66
C GLN A 187 -29.14 -0.27 20.39
N GLY A 188 -28.92 -0.77 21.61
CA GLY A 188 -29.92 -1.54 22.36
C GLY A 188 -30.07 -2.98 21.88
N PHE A 189 -29.22 -3.44 20.96
CA PHE A 189 -29.10 -4.86 20.62
C PHE A 189 -28.19 -5.53 21.65
N HIS A 190 -28.77 -6.18 22.65
CA HIS A 190 -28.00 -7.11 23.48
C HIS A 190 -27.53 -8.25 22.58
N ALA A 191 -26.21 -8.36 22.37
CA ALA A 191 -25.58 -9.46 21.66
C ALA A 191 -25.74 -10.77 22.46
N ASN A 192 -26.92 -11.36 22.36
CA ASN A 192 -27.25 -12.62 23.01
C ASN A 192 -27.07 -13.77 22.03
N SER A 193 -25.82 -14.08 21.65
CA SER A 193 -25.50 -15.38 21.02
C SER A 193 -23.99 -15.59 20.85
N LYS A 194 -23.42 -16.47 21.66
CA LYS A 194 -22.15 -17.20 21.45
C LYS A 194 -22.16 -18.14 20.23
N LYS A 195 -22.93 -17.86 19.18
CA LYS A 195 -23.06 -18.73 18.00
C LYS A 195 -23.30 -17.90 16.75
N ALA A 196 -22.23 -17.53 16.07
CA ALA A 196 -22.15 -17.35 14.62
C ALA A 196 -20.92 -16.48 14.36
N PHE A 197 -19.77 -17.10 14.09
CA PHE A 197 -18.69 -16.61 13.24
C PHE A 197 -17.55 -17.63 13.34
N LEU A 198 -17.82 -18.85 12.88
CA LEU A 198 -16.83 -19.84 12.45
C LEU A 198 -17.57 -20.76 11.47
N ALA A 199 -17.56 -20.35 10.20
CA ALA A 199 -17.69 -21.19 9.02
C ALA A 199 -16.94 -20.47 7.89
#